data_AF-A0A0P8A2M9-F1
#
_entry.id   AF-A0A0P8A2M9-F1
#
_cell.length_a   1.000
_cell.length_b   1.000
_cell.length_c   1.000
_cell.angle_alpha   90.00
_cell.angle_beta   90.00
_cell.angle_gamma   90.00
#
_symmetry.space_group_name_H-M   'P 1'
#
loop_
_entity.id
_entity.type
_entity.pdbx_description
1 polymer ?
#
loop_
_entity_poly.entity_id
_entity_poly.type
_entity_poly.pdbx_seq_one_letter_code
_entity_poly.pdbx_strand_id
1 'polypeptide(L)'
;MQKSDISSRRRALKSELKRVVNELKKAGVERIILFGSLAKDDIGPESDIDLLVVQETKKRFMDRLSELYEVINPRYALDLLVYTPLELRDDGFSRQNMILMMQIFLQKANDSIAELCEMASLKDSDFRNIKKRAATLDIYYIPTRYPDGLPGGIPSEAYLKEDAQRALSICNEVIDLVEKKIGMVKI
;
A
#
# COMPACT_ATOMS: atom_id res chain seq x y z
N MET A 1 15.56 -2.84 -21.43
CA MET A 1 14.94 -4.13 -21.10
C MET A 1 14.01 -4.55 -22.25
N GLN A 2 13.98 -5.82 -22.66
CA GLN A 2 13.26 -6.24 -23.87
C GLN A 2 11.74 -6.35 -23.63
N LYS A 3 10.91 -5.95 -24.60
CA LYS A 3 9.43 -6.12 -24.58
C LYS A 3 8.97 -7.56 -24.30
N SER A 4 9.81 -8.54 -24.61
CA SER A 4 9.56 -9.97 -24.38
C SER A 4 9.43 -10.32 -22.89
N ASP A 5 10.17 -9.64 -22.00
CA ASP A 5 10.21 -9.92 -20.57
C ASP A 5 8.94 -9.45 -19.85
N ILE A 6 8.51 -8.20 -20.12
CA ILE A 6 7.25 -7.64 -19.60
C ILE A 6 6.04 -8.47 -20.03
N SER A 7 6.03 -8.93 -21.29
CA SER A 7 4.94 -9.78 -21.79
C SER A 7 4.85 -11.11 -21.04
N SER A 8 6.00 -11.67 -20.64
CA SER A 8 6.08 -12.92 -19.88
C SER A 8 5.67 -12.70 -18.43
N ARG A 9 6.12 -11.62 -17.79
CA ARG A 9 5.70 -11.19 -16.45
C ARG A 9 4.19 -10.99 -16.38
N ARG A 10 3.60 -10.29 -17.36
CA ARG A 10 2.14 -10.10 -17.47
C ARG A 10 1.40 -11.43 -17.52
N ARG A 11 1.84 -12.38 -18.35
CA ARG A 11 1.21 -13.72 -18.44
C ARG A 11 1.31 -14.48 -17.11
N ALA A 12 2.48 -14.44 -16.47
CA ALA A 12 2.73 -15.07 -15.19
C ALA A 12 1.80 -14.52 -14.09
N LEU A 13 1.75 -13.19 -13.93
CA LEU A 13 0.90 -12.53 -12.93
C LEU A 13 -0.59 -12.78 -13.20
N LYS A 14 -1.04 -12.74 -14.46
CA LYS A 14 -2.45 -13.04 -14.80
C LYS A 14 -2.81 -14.50 -14.53
N SER A 15 -1.90 -15.44 -14.76
CA SER A 15 -2.10 -16.86 -14.44
C SER A 15 -2.17 -17.08 -12.93
N GLU A 16 -1.26 -16.45 -12.18
CA GLU A 16 -1.22 -16.54 -10.73
C GLU A 16 -2.44 -15.89 -10.08
N LEU A 17 -2.87 -14.72 -10.56
CA LEU A 17 -4.09 -14.07 -10.09
C LEU A 17 -5.30 -15.01 -10.18
N LYS A 18 -5.45 -15.75 -11.28
CA LYS A 18 -6.54 -16.74 -11.42
C LYS A 18 -6.46 -17.84 -10.36
N ARG A 19 -5.25 -18.31 -10.05
CA ARG A 19 -5.01 -19.33 -9.02
C ARG A 19 -5.33 -18.79 -7.63
N VAL A 20 -4.77 -17.62 -7.28
CA VAL A 20 -5.00 -16.94 -6.00
C VAL A 20 -6.49 -16.69 -5.77
N VAL A 21 -7.21 -16.17 -6.77
CA VAL A 21 -8.67 -15.96 -6.69
C VAL A 21 -9.41 -17.26 -6.41
N ASN A 22 -9.00 -18.38 -6.99
CA ASN A 22 -9.64 -19.66 -6.74
C ASN A 22 -9.39 -20.17 -5.31
N GLU A 23 -8.17 -20.02 -4.78
CA GLU A 23 -7.86 -20.39 -3.39
C GLU A 23 -8.61 -19.50 -2.38
N LEU A 24 -8.67 -18.18 -2.64
CA LEU A 24 -9.44 -17.25 -1.81
C LEU A 24 -10.94 -17.60 -1.78
N LYS A 25 -11.52 -17.99 -2.92
CA LYS A 25 -12.91 -18.46 -2.97
C LYS A 25 -13.15 -19.72 -2.14
N LYS A 26 -12.21 -20.68 -2.17
CA LYS A 26 -12.30 -21.89 -1.33
C LYS A 26 -12.17 -21.58 0.16
N ALA A 27 -11.38 -20.56 0.51
CA ALA A 27 -11.22 -20.07 1.87
C ALA A 27 -12.44 -19.30 2.41
N GLY A 28 -13.52 -19.16 1.63
CA GLY A 28 -14.75 -18.52 2.07
C GLY A 28 -14.70 -16.99 2.06
N VAL A 29 -13.80 -16.39 1.28
CA VAL A 29 -13.76 -14.94 1.08
C VAL A 29 -15.02 -14.47 0.34
N GLU A 30 -15.67 -13.43 0.87
CA GLU A 30 -16.93 -12.89 0.34
C GLU A 30 -16.72 -11.94 -0.83
N ARG A 31 -15.67 -11.11 -0.79
CA ARG A 31 -15.34 -10.15 -1.83
C ARG A 31 -13.84 -10.10 -2.09
N ILE A 32 -13.47 -9.98 -3.36
CA ILE A 32 -12.08 -9.85 -3.82
C ILE A 32 -12.02 -8.64 -4.75
N ILE A 33 -11.12 -7.70 -4.45
CA ILE A 33 -10.91 -6.48 -5.21
C ILE A 33 -9.46 -6.45 -5.66
N LEU A 34 -9.23 -6.43 -6.99
CA LEU A 34 -7.92 -6.23 -7.58
C LEU A 34 -7.62 -4.73 -7.70
N PHE A 35 -6.44 -4.31 -7.27
CA PHE A 35 -5.96 -2.95 -7.48
C PHE A 35 -4.50 -2.94 -7.96
N GLY A 36 -3.87 -1.77 -7.90
CA GLY A 36 -2.46 -1.62 -8.27
C GLY A 36 -2.19 -1.68 -9.76
N SER A 37 -0.94 -2.00 -10.11
CA SER A 37 -0.44 -1.92 -11.49
C SER A 37 -1.08 -2.97 -12.40
N LEU A 38 -1.38 -4.16 -11.86
CA LEU A 38 -2.04 -5.24 -12.60
C LEU A 38 -3.48 -4.89 -12.99
N ALA A 39 -4.22 -4.17 -12.14
CA ALA A 39 -5.56 -3.68 -12.46
C ALA A 39 -5.56 -2.63 -13.59
N LYS A 40 -4.50 -1.81 -13.67
CA LYS A 40 -4.33 -0.75 -14.68
C LYS A 40 -3.65 -1.23 -15.96
N ASP A 41 -3.23 -2.50 -16.02
CA ASP A 41 -2.40 -3.12 -17.07
C ASP A 41 -1.03 -2.43 -17.30
N ASP A 42 -0.59 -1.63 -16.32
CA ASP A 42 0.67 -0.88 -16.30
C ASP A 42 1.79 -1.71 -15.65
N ILE A 43 2.14 -2.83 -16.29
CA ILE A 43 2.99 -3.86 -15.68
C ILE A 43 4.46 -3.59 -15.96
N GLY A 44 5.24 -3.46 -14.89
CA GLY A 44 6.70 -3.40 -14.89
C GLY A 44 7.35 -4.68 -14.33
N PRO A 45 8.69 -4.69 -14.20
CA PRO A 45 9.44 -5.83 -13.66
C PRO A 45 9.05 -6.17 -12.22
N GLU A 46 8.93 -5.12 -11.40
CA GLU A 46 8.63 -5.16 -9.96
C GLU A 46 7.13 -5.24 -9.66
N SER A 47 6.29 -5.38 -10.69
CA SER A 47 4.84 -5.51 -10.48
C SER A 47 4.50 -6.82 -9.76
N ASP A 48 3.56 -6.72 -8.84
CA ASP A 48 2.97 -7.76 -8.01
C ASP A 48 1.46 -7.85 -8.22
N ILE A 49 0.82 -8.72 -7.43
CA ILE A 49 -0.64 -8.84 -7.36
C ILE A 49 -1.09 -8.14 -6.08
N ASP A 50 -1.88 -7.09 -6.20
CA ASP A 50 -2.44 -6.38 -5.05
C ASP A 50 -3.93 -6.71 -4.89
N LEU A 51 -4.30 -7.32 -3.77
CA LEU A 51 -5.67 -7.74 -3.49
C LEU A 51 -6.17 -7.19 -2.17
N LEU A 52 -7.39 -6.66 -2.18
CA LEU A 52 -8.18 -6.44 -0.98
C LEU A 52 -9.24 -7.53 -0.94
N VAL A 53 -9.30 -8.24 0.17
CA VAL A 53 -10.26 -9.32 0.39
C VAL A 53 -11.12 -9.03 1.61
N VAL A 54 -12.38 -9.45 1.53
CA VAL A 54 -13.36 -9.25 2.60
C VAL A 54 -13.84 -10.62 3.08
N GLN A 55 -13.72 -10.87 4.37
CA GLN A 55 -14.07 -12.14 4.99
C GLN A 55 -14.64 -11.90 6.40
N GLU A 56 -15.83 -12.41 6.69
CA GLU A 56 -16.36 -12.43 8.06
C GLU A 56 -15.53 -13.36 8.95
N THR A 57 -14.97 -12.82 10.03
CA THR A 57 -14.15 -13.58 10.98
C THR A 57 -13.90 -12.78 12.25
N LYS A 58 -13.61 -13.49 13.34
CA LYS A 58 -13.24 -12.92 14.64
C LYS A 58 -11.73 -12.92 14.89
N LYS A 59 -10.93 -13.40 13.93
CA LYS A 59 -9.47 -13.47 14.03
C LYS A 59 -8.87 -12.06 13.91
N ARG A 60 -7.70 -11.84 14.52
CA ARG A 60 -6.95 -10.57 14.38
C ARG A 60 -6.44 -10.41 12.95
N PHE A 61 -6.07 -9.19 12.56
CA PHE A 61 -5.61 -8.91 11.19
C PHE A 61 -4.46 -9.82 10.76
N MET A 62 -3.41 -9.90 11.58
CA MET A 62 -2.23 -10.69 11.24
C MET A 62 -2.54 -12.19 11.14
N ASP A 63 -3.39 -12.71 12.02
CA ASP A 63 -3.77 -14.13 12.02
C ASP A 63 -4.54 -14.50 10.73
N ARG A 64 -5.42 -13.60 10.25
CA ARG A 64 -6.14 -13.75 8.98
C ARG A 64 -5.18 -13.73 7.79
N LEU A 65 -4.24 -12.80 7.81
CA LEU A 65 -3.23 -12.64 6.75
C LEU A 65 -2.37 -13.90 6.64
N SER A 66 -1.82 -14.38 7.75
CA SER A 66 -1.00 -15.59 7.80
C SER A 66 -1.74 -16.81 7.26
N GLU A 67 -2.99 -17.03 7.68
CA GLU A 67 -3.80 -18.15 7.20
C GLU A 67 -4.03 -18.10 5.69
N LEU A 68 -4.36 -16.92 5.15
CA LEU A 68 -4.57 -16.79 3.72
C LEU A 68 -3.26 -16.96 2.94
N TYR A 69 -2.12 -16.48 3.43
CA TYR A 69 -0.83 -16.74 2.79
C TYR A 69 -0.47 -18.23 2.79
N GLU A 70 -0.75 -18.96 3.87
CA GLU A 70 -0.52 -20.40 3.94
C GLU A 70 -1.40 -21.17 2.95
N VAL A 71 -2.69 -20.83 2.87
CA VAL A 71 -3.65 -21.46 1.94
C VAL A 71 -3.30 -21.13 0.50
N ILE A 72 -2.99 -19.87 0.21
CA ILE A 72 -2.67 -19.41 -1.14
C ILE A 72 -1.33 -19.95 -1.59
N ASN A 73 -0.32 -19.97 -0.73
CA ASN A 73 1.07 -20.32 -1.05
C ASN A 73 1.54 -19.66 -2.36
N PRO A 74 1.68 -18.32 -2.39
CA PRO A 74 1.83 -17.55 -3.62
C PRO A 74 3.14 -17.87 -4.35
N ARG A 75 3.06 -18.01 -5.68
CA ARG A 75 4.22 -18.29 -6.56
C ARG A 75 4.93 -17.03 -7.02
N TYR A 76 4.25 -15.89 -6.90
CA TYR A 76 4.76 -14.57 -7.23
C TYR A 76 4.39 -13.60 -6.10
N ALA A 77 5.06 -12.45 -6.05
CA ALA A 77 4.76 -11.39 -5.10
C ALA A 77 3.25 -11.06 -5.11
N LEU A 78 2.67 -11.12 -3.92
CA LEU A 78 1.27 -10.89 -3.61
C LEU A 78 1.24 -9.97 -2.40
N ASP A 79 0.58 -8.82 -2.52
CA ASP A 79 0.19 -7.98 -1.40
C ASP A 79 -1.30 -8.18 -1.12
N LEU A 80 -1.62 -8.50 0.13
CA LEU A 80 -2.97 -8.90 0.54
C LEU A 80 -3.43 -8.07 1.73
N LEU A 81 -4.58 -7.40 1.56
CA LEU A 81 -5.28 -6.70 2.62
C LEU A 81 -6.54 -7.47 2.99
N VAL A 82 -6.64 -7.94 4.24
CA VAL A 82 -7.73 -8.81 4.69
C VAL A 82 -8.63 -8.08 5.67
N TYR A 83 -9.79 -7.64 5.20
CA TYR A 83 -10.75 -6.89 6.00
C TYR A 83 -12.00 -7.72 6.35
N THR A 84 -12.66 -7.40 7.46
CA THR A 84 -14.02 -7.87 7.74
C THR A 84 -15.05 -6.94 7.09
N PRO A 85 -16.29 -7.42 6.87
CA PRO A 85 -17.37 -6.54 6.44
C PRO A 85 -17.58 -5.33 7.36
N LEU A 86 -17.37 -5.48 8.66
CA LEU A 86 -17.44 -4.40 9.66
C LEU A 86 -16.32 -3.36 9.45
N GLU A 87 -15.07 -3.79 9.28
CA GLU A 87 -13.93 -2.88 9.07
C GLU A 87 -14.05 -2.07 7.76
N LEU A 88 -14.87 -2.52 6.81
CA LEU A 88 -15.16 -1.83 5.55
C LEU A 88 -16.44 -0.99 5.53
N ARG A 89 -17.15 -0.85 6.65
CA ARG A 89 -18.40 -0.07 6.66
C ARG A 89 -18.15 1.42 6.36
N ASP A 90 -19.16 1.99 5.71
CA ASP A 90 -19.08 3.21 4.88
C ASP A 90 -19.38 4.52 5.67
N ASP A 91 -19.44 4.48 6.99
CA ASP A 91 -19.65 5.67 7.83
C ASP A 91 -18.38 6.51 8.03
N GLY A 92 -17.21 6.01 7.61
CA GLY A 92 -15.94 6.77 7.53
C GLY A 92 -15.10 6.49 6.27
N PHE A 93 -15.50 5.53 5.44
CA PHE A 93 -14.68 4.97 4.36
C PHE A 93 -15.04 5.51 2.97
N SER A 94 -14.99 6.85 2.79
CA SER A 94 -15.23 7.41 1.46
C SER A 94 -14.29 6.79 0.42
N ARG A 95 -14.79 6.48 -0.78
CA ARG A 95 -14.01 6.05 -1.95
C ARG A 95 -12.72 6.88 -2.13
N GLN A 96 -12.78 8.16 -1.77
CA GLN A 96 -11.66 9.09 -1.77
C GLN A 96 -10.57 8.75 -0.74
N ASN A 97 -10.93 8.31 0.47
CA ASN A 97 -9.98 7.90 1.52
C ASN A 97 -9.27 6.59 1.16
N MET A 98 -9.97 5.64 0.55
CA MET A 98 -9.36 4.40 0.03
C MET A 98 -8.39 4.69 -1.11
N ILE A 99 -8.77 5.59 -2.04
CA ILE A 99 -7.91 6.04 -3.14
C ILE A 99 -6.72 6.85 -2.61
N LEU A 100 -6.91 7.72 -1.62
CA LEU A 100 -5.84 8.52 -1.02
C LEU A 100 -4.85 7.66 -0.24
N MET A 101 -5.36 6.68 0.53
CA MET A 101 -4.53 5.67 1.19
C MET A 101 -3.76 4.85 0.14
N MET A 102 -4.44 4.31 -0.88
CA MET A 102 -3.79 3.59 -1.99
C MET A 102 -2.81 4.45 -2.79
N GLN A 103 -3.02 5.77 -2.90
CA GLN A 103 -2.11 6.71 -3.55
C GLN A 103 -0.85 6.95 -2.72
N ILE A 104 -0.97 7.01 -1.40
CA ILE A 104 0.20 7.05 -0.49
C ILE A 104 0.98 5.72 -0.58
N PHE A 105 0.30 4.59 -0.73
CA PHE A 105 0.92 3.26 -0.85
C PHE A 105 1.61 2.98 -2.20
N LEU A 106 1.39 3.78 -3.25
CA LEU A 106 2.00 3.54 -4.56
C LEU A 106 3.49 3.90 -4.64
N GLN A 107 4.10 4.45 -3.59
CA GLN A 107 5.55 4.54 -3.49
C GLN A 107 6.08 3.35 -2.68
N LYS A 108 6.34 2.25 -3.39
CA LYS A 108 7.21 1.16 -2.92
C LYS A 108 8.56 1.75 -2.49
N ALA A 109 8.70 1.99 -1.20
CA ALA A 109 9.95 1.79 -0.51
C ALA A 109 9.58 1.12 0.81
N ASN A 110 10.13 -0.06 1.05
CA ASN A 110 10.11 -0.73 2.34
C ASN A 110 11.00 -0.01 3.37
N ASP A 111 11.42 1.21 3.04
CA ASP A 111 12.40 2.02 3.74
C ASP A 111 11.65 3.14 4.45
N SER A 112 11.96 3.32 5.72
CA SER A 112 11.48 4.49 6.47
C SER A 112 11.83 5.77 5.72
N ILE A 113 10.87 6.70 5.58
CA ILE A 113 11.10 8.01 5.00
C ILE A 113 12.21 8.74 5.78
N ALA A 114 12.30 8.50 7.09
CA ALA A 114 13.40 9.01 7.91
C ALA A 114 14.76 8.45 7.46
N GLU A 115 14.85 7.16 7.18
CA GLU A 115 16.08 6.51 6.69
C GLU A 115 16.44 6.98 5.27
N LEU A 116 15.46 7.08 4.38
CA LEU A 116 15.66 7.63 3.04
C LEU A 116 16.18 9.06 3.08
N CYS A 117 15.59 9.91 3.93
CA CYS A 117 16.09 11.27 4.15
C CYS A 117 17.50 11.28 4.73
N GLU A 118 17.84 10.38 5.66
CA GLU A 118 19.19 10.25 6.21
C GLU A 118 20.20 9.88 5.12
N MET A 119 19.90 8.87 4.32
CA MET A 119 20.74 8.44 3.20
C MET A 119 20.92 9.55 2.16
N ALA A 120 19.83 10.22 1.78
CA ALA A 120 19.89 11.35 0.85
C ALA A 120 20.72 12.50 1.43
N SER A 121 20.69 12.69 2.76
CA SER A 121 21.44 13.74 3.44
C SER A 121 22.96 13.60 3.42
N LEU A 122 23.46 12.41 3.08
CA LEU A 122 24.89 12.18 2.84
C LEU A 122 25.37 12.86 1.56
N LYS A 123 24.46 13.06 0.59
CA LYS A 123 24.74 13.70 -0.69
C LYS A 123 24.25 15.15 -0.73
N ASP A 124 23.13 15.44 -0.08
CA ASP A 124 22.53 16.77 -0.08
C ASP A 124 21.93 17.13 1.28
N SER A 125 22.51 18.12 1.94
CA SER A 125 22.16 18.50 3.31
C SER A 125 20.72 19.01 3.47
N ASP A 126 20.03 19.43 2.40
CA ASP A 126 18.65 19.91 2.49
C ASP A 126 17.71 18.82 3.02
N PHE A 127 18.02 17.55 2.78
CA PHE A 127 17.25 16.43 3.31
C PHE A 127 17.33 16.32 4.85
N ARG A 128 18.36 16.87 5.52
CA ARG A 128 18.38 16.94 7.00
C ARG A 128 17.29 17.85 7.55
N ASN A 129 16.98 18.93 6.82
CA ASN A 129 16.02 19.94 7.26
C ASN A 129 14.59 19.37 7.24
N ILE A 130 14.27 18.55 6.23
CA ILE A 130 12.94 17.95 6.11
C ILE A 130 12.80 16.63 6.88
N LYS A 131 13.90 15.91 7.14
CA LYS A 131 13.89 14.58 7.78
C LYS A 131 12.96 14.48 8.98
N LYS A 132 13.04 15.41 9.95
CA LYS A 132 12.23 15.34 11.18
C LYS A 132 10.73 15.39 10.89
N ARG A 133 10.31 16.18 9.90
CA ARG A 133 8.90 16.28 9.49
C ARG A 133 8.51 15.08 8.63
N ALA A 134 9.34 14.72 7.67
CA ALA A 134 9.13 13.59 6.78
C ALA A 134 9.03 12.25 7.54
N ALA A 135 9.81 12.07 8.62
CA ALA A 135 9.74 10.91 9.51
C ALA A 135 8.37 10.72 10.17
N THR A 136 7.57 11.78 10.32
CA THR A 136 6.21 11.63 10.85
C THR A 136 5.28 10.90 9.88
N LEU A 137 5.65 10.78 8.60
CA LEU A 137 4.88 9.99 7.64
C LEU A 137 4.99 8.48 7.91
N ASP A 138 6.09 8.04 8.52
CA ASP A 138 6.33 6.63 8.83
C ASP A 138 5.28 6.08 9.82
N ILE A 139 4.76 6.94 10.72
CA ILE A 139 3.75 6.53 11.70
C ILE A 139 2.41 6.17 11.05
N TYR A 140 2.16 6.61 9.82
CA TYR A 140 0.94 6.28 9.09
C TYR A 140 1.08 4.98 8.31
N TYR A 141 2.28 4.40 8.16
CA TYR A 141 2.49 3.23 7.30
C TYR A 141 1.73 1.99 7.80
N ILE A 142 1.94 1.57 9.04
CA ILE A 142 1.32 0.35 9.59
C ILE A 142 -0.12 0.61 10.06
N PRO A 143 -0.39 1.60 10.94
CA PRO A 143 -1.68 1.66 11.63
C PRO A 143 -2.83 2.18 10.78
N THR A 144 -2.55 2.81 9.63
CA THR A 144 -3.63 3.14 8.68
C THR A 144 -4.12 1.89 7.95
N ARG A 145 -3.27 0.87 7.75
CA ARG A 145 -3.60 -0.37 7.02
C ARG A 145 -4.18 -1.46 7.89
N TYR A 146 -3.71 -1.54 9.13
CA TYR A 146 -3.94 -2.69 9.98
C TYR A 146 -4.62 -2.24 11.26
N PRO A 147 -5.84 -2.71 11.55
CA PRO A 147 -6.51 -2.46 12.83
C PRO A 147 -5.63 -2.81 14.02
N ASP A 148 -4.83 -3.89 13.93
CA ASP A 148 -3.87 -4.30 14.96
C ASP A 148 -2.71 -3.31 15.16
N GLY A 149 -2.52 -2.36 14.25
CA GLY A 149 -1.56 -1.26 14.40
C GLY A 149 -2.03 -0.17 15.36
N LEU A 150 -3.30 -0.22 15.79
CA LEU A 150 -3.90 0.71 16.74
C LEU A 150 -4.11 0.04 18.11
N PRO A 151 -4.12 0.82 19.21
CA PRO A 151 -4.46 0.28 20.53
C PRO A 151 -5.92 -0.20 20.62
N GLY A 152 -6.78 0.21 19.68
CA GLY A 152 -8.16 -0.25 19.51
C GLY A 152 -8.89 0.52 18.40
N GLY A 153 -10.04 0.01 17.98
CA GLY A 153 -10.83 0.60 16.89
C GLY A 153 -10.34 0.19 15.49
N ILE A 154 -10.85 0.88 14.47
CA ILE A 154 -10.46 0.66 13.07
C ILE A 154 -9.81 1.93 12.50
N PRO A 155 -8.90 1.81 11.50
CA PRO A 155 -8.20 2.97 10.95
C PRO A 155 -9.11 4.10 10.46
N SER A 156 -10.27 3.77 9.89
CA SER A 156 -11.23 4.76 9.40
C SER A 156 -11.91 5.60 10.47
N GLU A 157 -11.90 5.14 11.72
CA GLU A 157 -12.40 5.89 12.87
C GLU A 157 -11.27 6.63 13.60
N ALA A 158 -10.02 6.14 13.47
CA ALA A 158 -8.87 6.64 14.20
C ALA A 158 -8.21 7.88 13.57
N TYR A 159 -8.34 8.06 12.25
CA TYR A 159 -7.69 9.14 11.51
C TYR A 159 -8.70 10.16 10.97
N LEU A 160 -8.45 11.44 11.26
CA LEU A 160 -9.32 12.52 10.85
C LEU A 160 -8.84 13.20 9.57
N LYS A 161 -9.69 14.05 9.00
CA LYS A 161 -9.37 14.83 7.80
C LYS A 161 -8.13 15.71 8.01
N GLU A 162 -7.94 16.23 9.21
CA GLU A 162 -6.81 17.07 9.58
C GLU A 162 -5.49 16.30 9.56
N ASP A 163 -5.50 15.01 9.93
CA ASP A 163 -4.32 14.15 9.85
C ASP A 163 -3.94 13.88 8.40
N ALA A 164 -4.94 13.61 7.54
CA ALA A 164 -4.73 13.45 6.11
C ALA A 164 -4.17 14.74 5.47
N GLN A 165 -4.69 15.91 5.84
CA GLN A 165 -4.18 17.21 5.36
C GLN A 165 -2.73 17.46 5.79
N ARG A 166 -2.41 17.15 7.06
CA ARG A 166 -1.05 17.27 7.58
C ARG A 166 -0.08 16.35 6.83
N ALA A 167 -0.46 15.09 6.63
CA ALA A 167 0.34 14.13 5.88
C ALA A 167 0.57 14.61 4.43
N LEU A 168 -0.47 15.05 3.74
CA LEU A 168 -0.37 15.57 2.38
C LEU A 168 0.55 16.79 2.27
N SER A 169 0.46 17.72 3.22
CA SER A 169 1.35 18.88 3.25
C SER A 169 2.82 18.46 3.33
N ILE A 170 3.15 17.50 4.19
CA ILE A 170 4.52 17.01 4.35
C ILE A 170 4.97 16.24 3.11
N CYS A 171 4.10 15.39 2.53
CA CYS A 171 4.39 14.67 1.29
C CYS A 171 4.72 15.65 0.15
N ASN A 172 3.93 16.71 -0.03
CA ASN A 172 4.18 17.70 -1.07
C ASN A 172 5.53 18.39 -0.88
N GLU A 173 5.90 18.75 0.34
CA GLU A 173 7.22 19.35 0.60
C GLU A 173 8.38 18.40 0.26
N VAL A 174 8.24 17.10 0.58
CA VAL A 174 9.25 16.08 0.22
C VAL A 174 9.36 15.93 -1.28
N ILE A 175 8.22 15.83 -1.98
CA ILE A 175 8.16 15.71 -3.44
C ILE A 175 8.77 16.96 -4.10
N ASP A 176 8.38 18.16 -3.67
CA ASP A 176 8.88 19.43 -4.22
C ASP A 176 10.40 19.54 -4.05
N LEU A 177 10.94 19.11 -2.90
CA LEU A 177 12.38 19.05 -2.69
C LEU A 177 13.04 18.07 -3.66
N VAL A 178 12.52 16.84 -3.76
CA VAL A 178 13.06 15.82 -4.66
C VAL A 178 13.03 16.30 -6.11
N GLU A 179 11.90 16.81 -6.59
CA GLU A 179 11.70 17.36 -7.94
C GLU A 179 12.71 18.47 -8.26
N LYS A 180 12.89 19.40 -7.33
CA LYS A 180 13.91 20.46 -7.46
C LYS A 180 15.32 19.90 -7.59
N LYS A 181 15.65 18.82 -6.89
CA LYS A 181 16.99 18.19 -6.93
C LYS A 181 17.22 17.34 -8.17
N ILE A 182 16.19 16.69 -8.70
CA ILE A 182 16.27 15.90 -9.94
C ILE A 182 16.08 16.75 -11.21
N GLY A 183 15.76 18.04 -11.07
CA GLY A 183 15.61 18.97 -12.19
C GLY A 183 14.29 18.79 -12.96
N MET A 184 13.27 18.18 -12.34
CA MET A 184 11.93 18.08 -12.92
C MET A 184 11.14 19.34 -12.55
N VAL A 185 10.78 20.14 -13.55
CA VAL A 185 9.91 21.31 -13.38
C VAL A 185 8.46 20.84 -13.49
N LYS A 186 7.61 21.18 -12.51
CA LYS A 186 6.16 21.02 -12.62
C LYS A 186 5.65 21.78 -13.85
N ILE A 187 5.15 21.05 -14.85
CA ILE A 187 4.42 21.58 -16.01
C ILE A 187 2.96 21.77 -15.60
#